data_AF-A0A6N7FJE2-F1
#
_entry.id   AF-A0A6N7FJE2-F1
#
_cell.length_a   1.000
_cell.length_b   1.000
_cell.length_c   1.000
_cell.angle_alpha   90.00
_cell.angle_beta   90.00
_cell.angle_gamma   90.00
#
_symmetry.space_group_name_H-M   'P 1'
#
loop_
_entity.id
_entity.type
_entity.pdbx_description
1 polymer ?
#
loop_
_entity_poly.entity_id
_entity_poly.type
_entity_poly.pdbx_seq_one_letter_code
_entity_poly.pdbx_strand_id
1 'polypeptide(L)' 'MIAQRLLVSRNTVKSQAIAIYRKLGTASRGDAVDVARDAGLLDDAVLGP' A
#
# COMPACT_ATOMS: atom_id res chain seq x y z
N MET A 1 -12.87 3.74 4.62
CA MET A 1 -11.98 3.77 3.42
C MET A 1 -10.74 4.61 3.71
N ILE A 2 -9.54 4.27 3.20
CA ILE A 2 -8.26 5.00 3.44
C ILE A 2 -8.39 6.50 3.12
N ALA A 3 -9.04 6.83 2.01
CA ALA A 3 -9.26 8.20 1.55
C ALA A 3 -9.97 9.09 2.59
N GLN A 4 -11.00 8.56 3.25
CA GLN A 4 -11.76 9.29 4.28
C GLN A 4 -10.94 9.52 5.54
N ARG A 5 -10.14 8.53 5.95
CA ARG A 5 -9.28 8.62 7.15
C ARG A 5 -8.17 9.66 6.97
N LEU A 6 -7.70 9.84 5.74
CA LEU A 6 -6.63 10.78 5.39
C LEU A 6 -7.15 12.11 4.83
N LEU A 7 -8.48 12.31 4.76
CA LEU A 7 -9.12 13.51 4.19
C LEU A 7 -8.66 13.84 2.76
N VAL A 8 -8.46 12.80 1.94
CA VAL A 8 -8.06 12.94 0.51
C VAL A 8 -9.08 12.31 -0.43
N SER A 9 -8.98 12.65 -1.72
CA SER A 9 -9.82 12.03 -2.76
C SER A 9 -9.42 10.57 -3.02
N ARG A 10 -10.35 9.77 -3.56
CA ARG A 10 -10.05 8.41 -4.03
C ARG A 10 -8.98 8.39 -5.12
N ASN A 11 -8.96 9.40 -5.99
CA ASN A 11 -7.96 9.53 -7.05
C ASN A 11 -6.55 9.76 -6.48
N THR A 12 -6.44 10.54 -5.40
CA THR A 12 -5.17 10.74 -4.67
C THR A 12 -4.64 9.42 -4.13
N VAL A 13 -5.49 8.63 -3.46
CA VAL A 13 -5.10 7.29 -2.98
C VAL A 13 -4.65 6.39 -4.12
N LYS A 14 -5.37 6.39 -5.25
CA LYS A 14 -5.01 5.60 -6.44
C LYS A 14 -3.63 5.98 -6.98
N SER A 15 -3.36 7.28 -7.16
CA SER A 15 -2.07 7.74 -7.69
C SER A 15 -0.92 7.40 -6.74
N GLN A 16 -1.12 7.53 -5.43
CA GLN A 16 -0.11 7.13 -4.44
C GLN A 16 0.13 5.61 -4.45
N ALA A 17 -0.92 4.79 -4.57
CA ALA A 17 -0.78 3.34 -4.69
C ALA A 17 0.03 2.95 -5.93
N ILE A 18 -0.25 3.56 -7.09
CA ILE A 18 0.52 3.33 -8.33
C ILE A 18 1.99 3.71 -8.14
N ALA A 19 2.27 4.82 -7.45
CA ALA A 19 3.65 5.23 -7.16
C ALA A 19 4.38 4.20 -6.27
N ILE A 20 3.68 3.61 -5.30
CA ILE A 20 4.22 2.53 -4.45
C ILE A 20 4.54 1.30 -5.31
N TYR A 21 3.63 0.85 -6.16
CA TYR A 21 3.85 -0.31 -7.02
C TYR A 21 5.10 -0.14 -7.88
N ARG A 22 5.26 1.04 -8.50
CA ARG A 22 6.46 1.36 -9.28
C ARG A 22 7.75 1.36 -8.45
N LYS A 23 7.70 1.86 -7.21
CA LYS A 23 8.88 1.87 -6.33
C LYS A 23 9.26 0.47 -5.86
N LEU A 24 8.28 -0.42 -5.69
CA LEU A 24 8.48 -1.81 -5.28
C LEU A 24 8.64 -2.77 -6.47
N GLY A 25 8.54 -2.28 -7.71
CA GLY A 25 8.67 -3.11 -8.92
C GLY A 25 7.50 -4.06 -9.15
N THR A 26 6.30 -3.76 -8.65
CA THR A 26 5.12 -4.63 -8.73
C THR A 26 4.03 -4.06 -9.63
N ALA A 27 3.07 -4.90 -10.02
CA ALA A 27 1.93 -4.51 -10.88
C ALA A 27 0.56 -4.54 -10.16
N SER A 28 0.51 -5.11 -8.95
CA SER A 28 -0.73 -5.27 -8.20
C SER A 28 -0.58 -4.84 -6.74
N ARG A 29 -1.72 -4.65 -6.07
CA ARG A 29 -1.74 -4.34 -4.64
C ARG A 29 -1.21 -5.48 -3.79
N GLY A 30 -1.58 -6.73 -4.13
CA GLY A 30 -1.19 -7.92 -3.37
C GLY A 30 0.32 -8.07 -3.37
N ASP A 31 0.90 -8.13 -4.57
CA ASP A 31 2.35 -8.25 -4.75
C ASP A 31 3.10 -7.10 -4.07
N ALA A 32 2.59 -5.87 -4.14
CA ALA A 32 3.21 -4.73 -3.46
C ALA A 32 3.24 -4.90 -1.94
N VAL A 33 2.19 -5.48 -1.35
CA VAL A 33 2.12 -5.74 0.09
C VAL A 33 3.06 -6.88 0.47
N ASP A 34 3.11 -7.94 -0.33
CA ASP A 34 3.99 -9.09 -0.05
C ASP A 34 5.47 -8.68 -0.15
N VAL A 35 5.86 -7.98 -1.23
CA VAL A 35 7.21 -7.41 -1.36
C VAL A 35 7.54 -6.44 -0.22
N ALA A 36 6.58 -5.63 0.22
CA ALA A 36 6.81 -4.72 1.34
C ALA A 36 7.00 -5.44 2.68
N ARG A 37 6.34 -6.59 2.90
CA ARG A 37 6.58 -7.45 4.07
C ARG A 37 7.94 -8.13 4.00
N ASP A 38 8.28 -8.73 2.85
CA ASP A 38 9.56 -9.39 2.63
C ASP A 38 10.73 -8.40 2.81
N ALA A 39 10.54 -7.13 2.44
CA ALA A 39 11.50 -6.06 2.64
C ALA A 39 11.50 -5.46 4.07
N GLY A 40 10.64 -5.92 4.97
CA GLY A 40 10.51 -5.39 6.34
C GLY A 40 9.96 -3.97 6.43
N LEU A 41 9.25 -3.49 5.40
CA LEU A 41 8.64 -2.15 5.36
C LEU A 41 7.25 -2.10 5.99
N LEU A 42 6.61 -3.25 6.15
CA LEU A 42 5.32 -3.42 6.81
C LEU A 42 5.48 -4.44 7.92
N ASP A 43 5.04 -4.08 9.13
CA ASP A 43 4.93 -5.03 10.22
C ASP A 43 3.81 -6.04 9.93
N ASP A 44 4.02 -7.31 10.23
CA ASP A 44 2.97 -8.34 10.24
C ASP A 44 1.86 -8.01 11.27
N ALA A 45 2.14 -7.10 12.21
CA ALA A 45 1.26 -6.71 13.30
C ALA A 45 0.07 -5.81 12.91
N VAL A 46 -0.11 -5.44 11.63
CA VAL A 46 -1.32 -4.70 11.20
C VAL A 46 -2.56 -5.61 11.11
N LEU A 47 -2.38 -6.92 11.28
CA LEU A 47 -3.44 -7.88 11.56
C LEU A 47 -3.13 -8.57 12.90
N GLY A 48 -3.36 -7.87 14.02
CA GLY A 48 -3.64 -8.58 15.27
C GLY A 48 -4.89 -9.47 15.12
N PRO A 49 -5.12 -10.44 16.04
CA PRO A 49 -6.28 -11.34 15.96
C PRO A 49 -7.61 -10.59 15.82
#